data_AF-A0A316TTC4-F1
#
_entry.id   AF-A0A316TTC4-F1
#
_cell.length_a   1.000
_cell.length_b   1.000
_cell.length_c   1.000
_cell.angle_alpha   90.00
_cell.angle_beta   90.00
_cell.angle_gamma   90.00
#
_symmetry.space_group_name_H-M   'P 1'
#
loop_
_entity.id
_entity.type
_entity.pdbx_description
1 polymer ?
#
loop_
_entity_poly.entity_id
_entity_poly.type
_entity_poly.pdbx_seq_one_letter_code
_entity_poly.pdbx_strand_id
1 'polypeptide(L)'
;MKNILFFSLMVFATACSTSAQAVLTNTTGADESKIVIDATGMSTAAADRITFQINLSRFHENAQTAFNRHKELERYLTDLLLDKGIEDERIQANPISISPRRYSEGQGYETRQRVTVELDDIGEFEQMQVDLIENGFDNFSGAFGSSEQEEAVEEAIANAVETAQRKARILAQAAGKQLGGVIGIEHTSTRGPIYRESGALAMSATADDGGMLQFQTTIPVRENVRVIFRLAN
;
A
#
# COMPACT_ATOMS: atom_id res chain seq x y z
N MET A 1 -25.19 102.31 -30.11
CA MET A 1 -26.17 101.21 -30.05
C MET A 1 -25.42 100.04 -29.40
N LYS A 2 -25.42 99.82 -28.08
CA LYS A 2 -26.47 99.46 -27.08
C LYS A 2 -26.63 97.92 -26.96
N ASN A 3 -26.62 97.44 -25.70
CA ASN A 3 -26.94 96.11 -25.13
C ASN A 3 -25.69 95.26 -24.76
N ILE A 4 -25.25 95.11 -23.49
CA ILE A 4 -25.83 94.52 -22.24
C ILE A 4 -26.12 93.02 -22.36
N LEU A 5 -25.41 92.17 -21.58
CA LEU A 5 -26.02 91.12 -20.74
C LEU A 5 -25.02 90.48 -19.74
N PHE A 6 -25.55 90.25 -18.52
CA PHE A 6 -24.99 89.71 -17.26
C PHE A 6 -24.77 88.18 -17.26
N PHE A 7 -23.89 87.65 -16.38
CA PHE A 7 -24.02 86.40 -15.58
C PHE A 7 -22.73 86.20 -14.72
N SER A 8 -22.70 86.44 -13.41
CA SER A 8 -23.14 85.66 -12.23
C SER A 8 -22.30 84.41 -11.86
N LEU A 9 -21.51 84.56 -10.76
CA LEU A 9 -21.38 83.70 -9.56
C LEU A 9 -20.89 82.23 -9.66
N MET A 10 -19.80 81.86 -8.96
CA MET A 10 -19.79 80.88 -7.84
C MET A 10 -18.38 80.65 -7.24
N VAL A 11 -18.25 80.86 -5.93
CA VAL A 11 -17.10 80.52 -5.09
C VAL A 11 -17.32 79.11 -4.52
N PHE A 12 -16.31 78.23 -4.57
CA PHE A 12 -16.32 76.93 -3.89
C PHE A 12 -15.12 76.82 -2.95
N ALA A 13 -15.40 76.73 -1.65
CA ALA A 13 -14.42 76.48 -0.59
C ALA A 13 -14.22 74.96 -0.42
N THR A 14 -12.97 74.50 -0.50
CA THR A 14 -12.61 73.09 -0.34
C THR A 14 -12.13 72.83 1.09
N ALA A 15 -12.89 72.05 1.86
CA ALA A 15 -12.53 71.60 3.20
C ALA A 15 -11.60 70.37 3.13
N CYS A 16 -10.45 70.46 3.81
CA CYS A 16 -9.47 69.39 3.96
C CYS A 16 -9.92 68.43 5.07
N SER A 17 -10.06 67.14 4.76
CA SER A 17 -10.39 66.09 5.74
C SER A 17 -9.21 65.12 5.85
N THR A 18 -8.55 65.12 7.01
CA THR A 18 -7.40 64.27 7.33
C THR A 18 -7.90 62.95 7.93
N SER A 19 -7.65 61.82 7.28
CA SER A 19 -7.94 60.49 7.82
C SER A 19 -6.70 59.90 8.51
N ALA A 20 -6.85 59.52 9.78
CA ALA A 20 -5.86 58.78 10.55
C ALA A 20 -5.87 57.31 10.11
N GLN A 21 -4.73 56.77 9.69
CA GLN A 21 -4.57 55.33 9.41
C GLN A 21 -4.03 54.63 10.65
N ALA A 22 -4.73 53.58 11.10
CA ALA A 22 -4.26 52.67 12.13
C ALA A 22 -3.22 51.71 11.52
N VAL A 23 -2.04 51.65 12.14
CA VAL A 23 -0.99 50.68 11.80
C VAL A 23 -1.37 49.33 12.40
N LEU A 24 -1.68 48.36 11.54
CA LEU A 24 -1.81 46.95 11.94
C LEU A 24 -0.40 46.40 12.15
N THR A 25 -0.01 46.16 13.40
CA THR A 25 1.16 45.34 13.72
C THR A 25 0.80 43.89 13.40
N ASN A 26 1.26 43.39 12.25
CA ASN A 26 1.29 41.95 11.98
C ASN A 26 2.28 41.31 12.96
N THR A 27 1.77 40.74 14.05
CA THR A 27 2.51 39.75 14.83
C THR A 27 2.62 38.49 13.98
N THR A 28 3.61 38.47 13.08
CA THR A 28 4.03 37.24 12.41
C THR A 28 4.52 36.30 13.51
N GLY A 29 3.71 35.29 13.83
CA GLY A 29 4.15 34.18 14.68
C GLY A 29 5.49 33.68 14.15
N ALA A 30 6.46 33.51 15.03
CA ALA A 30 7.78 33.00 14.69
C ALA A 30 7.60 31.71 13.86
N ASP A 31 7.83 31.82 12.55
CA ASP A 31 7.94 30.68 11.66
C ASP A 31 9.20 29.93 12.09
N GLU A 32 9.04 28.94 12.97
CA GLU A 32 10.14 28.10 13.39
C GLU A 32 10.76 27.49 12.14
N SER A 33 11.98 27.92 11.81
CA SER A 33 12.74 27.37 10.69
C SER A 33 12.82 25.86 10.87
N LYS A 34 12.30 25.11 9.89
CA LYS A 34 12.17 23.65 9.97
C LYS A 34 12.68 22.98 8.71
N ILE A 35 13.17 21.75 8.87
CA ILE A 35 13.46 20.83 7.77
C ILE A 35 12.39 19.74 7.81
N VAL A 36 11.72 19.51 6.68
CA VAL A 36 10.80 18.37 6.50
C VAL A 36 11.49 17.37 5.58
N ILE A 37 11.62 16.12 6.03
CA ILE A 37 12.25 15.05 5.27
C ILE A 37 11.27 13.91 5.08
N ASP A 38 11.05 13.54 3.83
CA ASP A 38 10.52 12.23 3.46
C ASP A 38 11.71 11.26 3.29
N ALA A 39 11.65 10.16 4.04
CA ALA A 39 12.66 9.10 4.02
C ALA A 39 12.03 7.73 3.96
N THR A 40 12.75 6.82 3.33
CA THR A 40 12.37 5.43 3.17
C THR A 40 13.43 4.58 3.83
N GLY A 41 13.01 3.62 4.63
CA GLY A 41 13.85 2.56 5.16
C GLY A 41 13.49 1.24 4.50
N MET A 42 14.49 0.37 4.40
CA MET A 42 14.36 -0.94 3.79
C MET A 42 15.01 -1.97 4.72
N SER A 43 14.42 -3.16 4.72
CA SER A 43 14.94 -4.37 5.34
C SER A 43 14.45 -5.56 4.52
N THR A 44 14.84 -6.76 4.93
CA THR A 44 14.48 -7.99 4.23
C THR A 44 14.16 -9.08 5.23
N ALA A 45 13.13 -9.87 4.95
CA ALA A 45 12.80 -11.07 5.72
C ALA A 45 13.00 -12.32 4.86
N ALA A 46 13.43 -13.44 5.46
CA ALA A 46 13.48 -14.71 4.74
C ALA A 46 12.06 -15.23 4.50
N ALA A 47 11.78 -15.70 3.28
CA ALA A 47 10.51 -16.35 2.99
C ALA A 47 10.53 -17.77 3.59
N ASP A 48 9.70 -18.00 4.60
CA ASP A 48 9.56 -19.28 5.31
C ASP A 48 8.13 -19.80 5.34
N ARG A 49 7.20 -19.07 4.70
CA ARG A 49 5.78 -19.43 4.63
C ARG A 49 5.23 -19.18 3.24
N ILE A 50 4.15 -19.89 2.92
CA ILE A 50 3.29 -19.61 1.76
C ILE A 50 1.85 -19.48 2.22
N THR A 51 1.24 -18.35 1.88
CA THR A 51 -0.20 -18.20 1.90
C THR A 51 -0.74 -18.70 0.56
N PHE A 52 -1.39 -19.85 0.56
CA PHE A 52 -2.02 -20.44 -0.61
C PHE A 52 -3.50 -20.07 -0.68
N GLN A 53 -3.88 -19.32 -1.70
CA GLN A 53 -5.27 -18.95 -1.96
C GLN A 53 -5.86 -19.83 -3.05
N ILE A 54 -6.94 -20.55 -2.73
CA ILE A 54 -7.68 -21.43 -3.63
C ILE A 54 -9.08 -20.83 -3.85
N ASN A 55 -9.45 -20.61 -5.11
CA ASN A 55 -10.74 -20.05 -5.47
C ASN A 55 -11.60 -21.13 -6.12
N LEU A 56 -12.58 -21.65 -5.39
CA LEU A 56 -13.53 -22.62 -5.91
C LEU A 56 -14.60 -21.89 -6.70
N SER A 57 -14.82 -22.29 -7.95
CA SER A 57 -15.93 -21.82 -8.78
C SER A 57 -16.54 -22.94 -9.59
N ARG A 58 -17.88 -22.94 -9.68
CA ARG A 58 -18.63 -23.82 -10.57
C ARG A 58 -19.76 -23.05 -11.22
N PHE A 59 -19.87 -23.19 -12.53
CA PHE A 59 -20.96 -22.64 -13.33
C PHE A 59 -21.88 -23.76 -13.82
N HIS A 60 -23.18 -23.51 -13.79
CA HIS A 60 -24.19 -24.36 -14.42
C HIS A 60 -25.48 -23.57 -14.71
N GLU A 61 -26.25 -23.98 -15.72
CA GLU A 61 -27.54 -23.36 -16.05
C GLU A 61 -28.57 -23.48 -14.91
N ASN A 62 -28.45 -24.55 -14.12
CA ASN A 62 -29.25 -24.81 -12.91
C ASN A 62 -28.44 -24.53 -11.63
N ALA A 63 -28.97 -23.65 -10.77
CA ALA A 63 -28.33 -23.24 -9.52
C ALA A 63 -28.02 -24.40 -8.56
N GLN A 64 -28.94 -25.36 -8.41
CA GLN A 64 -28.73 -26.51 -7.52
C GLN A 64 -27.59 -27.39 -8.01
N THR A 65 -27.47 -27.57 -9.33
CA THR A 65 -26.38 -28.36 -9.92
C THR A 65 -25.03 -27.65 -9.75
N ALA A 66 -24.98 -26.33 -9.96
CA ALA A 66 -23.77 -25.54 -9.69
C ALA A 66 -23.33 -25.67 -8.23
N PHE A 67 -24.28 -25.58 -7.29
CA PHE A 67 -24.04 -25.75 -5.86
C PHE A 67 -23.52 -27.16 -5.52
N ASN A 68 -24.16 -28.21 -6.02
CA ASN A 68 -23.76 -29.59 -5.72
C ASN A 68 -22.34 -29.88 -6.22
N ARG A 69 -22.01 -29.46 -7.45
CA ARG A 69 -20.65 -29.59 -8.02
C ARG A 69 -19.61 -28.80 -7.22
N HIS A 70 -20.00 -27.66 -6.66
CA HIS A 70 -19.12 -26.90 -5.78
C HIS A 70 -18.85 -27.66 -4.48
N LYS A 71 -19.89 -28.23 -3.85
CA LYS A 71 -19.74 -29.04 -2.63
C LYS A 71 -18.90 -30.29 -2.84
N GLU A 72 -18.85 -30.84 -4.05
CA GLU A 72 -17.94 -31.95 -4.40
C GLU A 72 -16.47 -31.52 -4.35
N LEU A 73 -16.12 -30.38 -4.97
CA LEU A 73 -14.78 -29.80 -4.84
C LEU A 73 -14.43 -29.46 -3.40
N GLU A 74 -15.36 -28.82 -2.67
CA GLU A 74 -15.12 -28.40 -1.30
C GLU A 74 -14.82 -29.59 -0.38
N ARG A 75 -15.55 -30.71 -0.56
CA ARG A 75 -15.27 -31.96 0.16
C ARG A 75 -13.89 -32.50 -0.17
N TYR A 76 -13.55 -32.61 -1.46
CA TYR A 76 -12.22 -33.06 -1.86
C TYR A 76 -11.12 -32.18 -1.27
N LEU A 77 -11.26 -30.86 -1.32
CA LEU A 77 -10.29 -29.94 -0.74
C LEU A 77 -10.16 -30.16 0.77
N THR A 78 -11.29 -30.31 1.47
CA THR A 78 -11.28 -30.56 2.92
C THR A 78 -10.52 -31.86 3.23
N ASP A 79 -10.82 -32.94 2.52
CA ASP A 79 -10.17 -34.24 2.72
C ASP A 79 -8.67 -34.17 2.41
N LEU A 80 -8.27 -33.45 1.35
CA LEU A 80 -6.86 -33.24 1.00
C LEU A 80 -6.11 -32.46 2.08
N LEU A 81 -6.70 -31.39 2.62
CA LEU A 81 -6.08 -30.59 3.68
C LEU A 81 -5.91 -31.39 4.97
N LEU A 82 -6.91 -32.23 5.32
CA LEU A 82 -6.83 -33.13 6.46
C LEU A 82 -5.79 -34.24 6.27
N ASP A 83 -5.70 -34.83 5.09
CA ASP A 83 -4.70 -35.86 4.76
C ASP A 83 -3.26 -35.33 4.85
N LYS A 84 -3.06 -34.08 4.42
CA LYS A 84 -1.77 -33.38 4.58
C LYS A 84 -1.53 -32.86 6.01
N GLY A 85 -2.45 -33.08 6.95
CA GLY A 85 -2.28 -32.73 8.36
C GLY A 85 -2.29 -31.23 8.64
N ILE A 86 -2.95 -30.45 7.79
CA ILE A 86 -3.04 -28.99 7.95
C ILE A 86 -4.05 -28.68 9.06
N GLU A 87 -3.60 -27.92 10.06
CA GLU A 87 -4.41 -27.54 11.21
C GLU A 87 -5.54 -26.58 10.82
N ASP A 88 -6.70 -26.72 11.47
CA ASP A 88 -7.89 -25.90 11.19
C ASP A 88 -7.60 -24.39 11.35
N GLU A 89 -6.73 -24.01 12.29
CA GLU A 89 -6.32 -22.63 12.54
C GLU A 89 -5.58 -22.00 11.35
N ARG A 90 -4.98 -22.83 10.48
CA ARG A 90 -4.27 -22.41 9.28
C ARG A 90 -5.19 -22.31 8.06
N ILE A 91 -6.47 -22.65 8.20
CA ILE A 91 -7.46 -22.68 7.12
C ILE A 91 -8.49 -21.59 7.36
N GLN A 92 -8.63 -20.69 6.40
CA GLN A 92 -9.67 -19.66 6.39
C GLN A 92 -10.55 -19.83 5.15
N ALA A 93 -11.80 -20.22 5.36
CA ALA A 93 -12.77 -20.39 4.28
C ALA A 93 -13.90 -19.37 4.38
N ASN A 94 -14.15 -18.65 3.29
CA ASN A 94 -15.32 -17.78 3.20
C ASN A 94 -16.59 -18.62 2.96
N PRO A 95 -17.79 -18.10 3.32
CA PRO A 95 -19.04 -18.71 2.89
C PRO A 95 -19.16 -18.76 1.36
N ILE A 96 -19.72 -19.85 0.84
CA ILE A 96 -20.08 -19.96 -0.57
C ILE A 96 -21.10 -18.88 -0.95
N SER A 97 -20.87 -18.25 -2.10
CA SER A 97 -21.81 -17.33 -2.75
C SER A 97 -22.29 -17.91 -4.06
N ILE A 98 -23.54 -17.65 -4.43
CA ILE A 98 -24.11 -18.04 -5.73
C ILE A 98 -24.77 -16.84 -6.38
N SER A 99 -24.50 -16.62 -7.67
CA SER A 99 -25.01 -15.46 -8.40
C SER A 99 -25.32 -15.81 -9.85
N PRO A 100 -26.35 -15.22 -10.47
CA PRO A 100 -26.59 -15.37 -11.90
C PRO A 100 -25.47 -14.70 -12.69
N ARG A 101 -24.99 -15.38 -13.74
CA ARG A 101 -23.91 -14.92 -14.62
C ARG A 101 -24.30 -15.17 -16.07
N ARG A 102 -23.85 -14.28 -16.95
CA ARG A 102 -23.95 -14.44 -18.40
C ARG A 102 -22.54 -14.51 -18.96
N TYR A 103 -22.23 -15.65 -19.56
CA TYR A 103 -21.01 -15.88 -20.31
C TYR A 103 -21.30 -15.89 -21.82
N SER A 104 -20.25 -15.96 -22.64
CA SER A 104 -20.36 -16.12 -24.09
C SER A 104 -21.14 -17.37 -24.48
N GLU A 105 -21.03 -18.42 -23.67
CA GLU A 105 -21.56 -19.75 -23.89
C GLU A 105 -23.00 -19.91 -23.39
N GLY A 106 -23.51 -18.98 -22.57
CA GLY A 106 -24.86 -19.06 -22.03
C GLY A 106 -25.12 -18.26 -20.75
N GLN A 107 -26.35 -18.35 -20.25
CA GLN A 107 -26.78 -17.79 -18.98
C GLN A 107 -26.90 -18.91 -17.95
N GLY A 108 -26.51 -18.64 -16.71
CA GLY A 108 -26.61 -19.63 -15.64
C GLY A 108 -26.25 -19.04 -14.30
N TYR A 109 -25.83 -19.91 -13.39
CA TYR A 109 -25.47 -19.57 -12.03
C TYR A 109 -24.04 -20.00 -11.77
N GLU A 110 -23.29 -19.12 -11.15
CA GLU A 110 -21.91 -19.39 -10.74
C GLU A 110 -21.81 -19.31 -9.23
N THR A 111 -21.14 -20.30 -8.68
CA THR A 111 -20.76 -20.35 -7.27
C THR A 111 -19.34 -19.80 -7.10
N ARG A 112 -19.06 -19.14 -5.98
CA ARG A 112 -17.71 -18.72 -5.61
C ARG A 112 -17.47 -18.93 -4.13
N GLN A 113 -16.29 -19.46 -3.82
CA GLN A 113 -15.76 -19.55 -2.48
C GLN A 113 -14.24 -19.33 -2.54
N ARG A 114 -13.71 -18.62 -1.54
CA ARG A 114 -12.27 -18.48 -1.35
C ARG A 114 -11.88 -19.27 -0.11
N VAL A 115 -10.83 -20.08 -0.25
CA VAL A 115 -10.17 -20.77 0.85
C VAL A 115 -8.72 -20.31 0.84
N THR A 116 -8.23 -19.85 2.00
CA THR A 116 -6.85 -19.48 2.22
C THR A 116 -6.24 -20.48 3.18
N VAL A 117 -5.06 -20.98 2.84
CA VAL A 117 -4.31 -21.96 3.61
C VAL A 117 -2.91 -21.42 3.86
N GLU A 118 -2.44 -21.47 5.09
CA GLU A 118 -1.06 -21.15 5.42
C GLU A 118 -0.22 -22.42 5.47
N LEU A 119 0.90 -22.43 4.74
CA LEU A 119 1.87 -23.52 4.67
C LEU A 119 3.23 -23.03 5.18
N ASP A 120 3.91 -23.83 5.99
CA ASP A 120 5.26 -23.53 6.49
C ASP A 120 6.37 -24.13 5.57
N ASP A 121 6.02 -24.93 4.55
CA ASP A 121 6.96 -25.50 3.58
C ASP A 121 6.58 -25.16 2.13
N ILE A 122 7.56 -24.65 1.38
CA ILE A 122 7.47 -24.33 -0.05
C ILE A 122 7.35 -25.60 -0.89
N GLY A 123 7.96 -26.72 -0.46
CA GLY A 123 7.88 -28.01 -1.15
C GLY A 123 6.48 -28.63 -1.12
N GLU A 124 5.75 -28.46 -0.01
CA GLU A 124 4.36 -28.91 0.12
C GLU A 124 3.43 -28.17 -0.86
N PHE A 125 3.72 -26.90 -1.15
CA PHE A 125 2.95 -26.09 -2.08
C PHE A 125 3.02 -26.60 -3.52
N GLU A 126 4.16 -27.11 -4.01
CA GLU A 126 4.26 -27.67 -5.36
C GLU A 126 3.41 -28.93 -5.52
N GLN A 127 3.51 -29.85 -4.56
CA GLN A 127 2.74 -31.09 -4.59
C GLN A 127 1.24 -30.81 -4.49
N MET A 128 0.83 -29.89 -3.61
CA MET A 128 -0.57 -29.52 -3.47
C MET A 128 -1.13 -28.91 -4.76
N GLN A 129 -0.36 -28.13 -5.52
CA GLN A 129 -0.81 -27.62 -6.82
C GLN A 129 -1.09 -28.75 -7.80
N VAL A 130 -0.24 -29.78 -7.85
CA VAL A 130 -0.45 -30.96 -8.72
C VAL A 130 -1.73 -31.69 -8.32
N ASP A 131 -1.90 -32.00 -7.03
CA ASP A 131 -3.10 -32.69 -6.49
C ASP A 131 -4.39 -31.92 -6.85
N LEU A 132 -4.37 -30.59 -6.72
CA LEU A 132 -5.49 -29.71 -7.06
C LEU A 132 -5.79 -29.71 -8.58
N ILE A 133 -4.76 -29.60 -9.43
CA ILE A 133 -4.95 -29.61 -10.89
C ILE A 133 -5.57 -30.93 -11.35
N GLU A 134 -5.05 -32.06 -10.87
CA GLU A 134 -5.54 -33.40 -11.23
C GLU A 134 -7.01 -33.61 -10.83
N ASN A 135 -7.49 -32.87 -9.84
CA ASN A 135 -8.85 -32.97 -9.32
C ASN A 135 -9.76 -31.79 -9.73
N GLY A 136 -9.37 -31.05 -10.77
CA GLY A 136 -10.24 -30.08 -11.45
C GLY A 136 -10.36 -28.72 -10.75
N PHE A 137 -9.35 -28.35 -9.96
CA PHE A 137 -9.14 -26.98 -9.52
C PHE A 137 -8.31 -26.24 -10.57
N ASP A 138 -8.73 -25.03 -10.89
CA ASP A 138 -8.19 -24.26 -12.03
C ASP A 138 -7.87 -22.81 -11.66
N ASN A 139 -8.10 -22.43 -10.41
CA ASN A 139 -7.93 -21.06 -9.95
C ASN A 139 -7.37 -21.02 -8.53
N PHE A 140 -6.06 -20.85 -8.43
CA PHE A 140 -5.35 -20.72 -7.17
C PHE A 140 -4.05 -19.93 -7.35
N SER A 141 -3.50 -19.41 -6.25
CA SER A 141 -2.28 -18.61 -6.25
C SER A 141 -1.58 -18.67 -4.90
N GLY A 142 -0.25 -18.77 -4.89
CA GLY A 142 0.56 -18.65 -3.68
C GLY A 142 1.15 -17.26 -3.51
N ALA A 143 1.28 -16.81 -2.26
CA ALA A 143 2.06 -15.64 -1.89
C ALA A 143 3.06 -16.03 -0.79
N PHE A 144 4.33 -15.67 -0.97
CA PHE A 144 5.33 -15.88 0.06
C PHE A 144 5.09 -14.98 1.27
N GLY A 145 5.26 -15.55 2.45
CA GLY A 145 5.21 -14.88 3.74
C GLY A 145 6.48 -15.14 4.54
N SER A 146 6.63 -14.40 5.63
CA SER A 146 7.71 -14.57 6.59
C SER A 146 7.17 -14.56 8.01
N SER A 147 7.63 -15.46 8.87
CA SER A 147 7.38 -15.39 10.32
C SER A 147 8.07 -14.19 10.97
N GLU A 148 9.15 -13.68 10.36
CA GLU A 148 9.95 -12.53 10.80
C GLU A 148 9.45 -11.19 10.19
N GLN A 149 8.28 -11.19 9.56
CA GLN A 149 7.74 -10.03 8.85
C GLN A 149 7.59 -8.79 9.74
N GLU A 150 7.22 -8.97 11.01
CA GLU A 150 7.06 -7.86 11.96
C GLU A 150 8.42 -7.27 12.37
N GLU A 151 9.41 -8.12 12.65
CA GLU A 151 10.78 -7.70 12.95
C GLU A 151 11.39 -6.92 11.78
N ALA A 152 11.19 -7.40 10.55
CA ALA A 152 11.63 -6.68 9.36
C ALA A 152 10.93 -5.32 9.22
N VAL A 153 9.64 -5.18 9.57
CA VAL A 153 8.95 -3.88 9.58
C VAL A 153 9.58 -2.94 10.60
N GLU A 154 9.87 -3.41 11.82
CA GLU A 154 10.53 -2.61 12.85
C GLU A 154 11.91 -2.12 12.39
N GLU A 155 12.70 -3.00 11.78
CA GLU A 155 14.00 -2.66 11.21
C GLU A 155 13.86 -1.62 10.08
N ALA A 156 12.89 -1.79 9.18
CA ALA A 156 12.65 -0.83 8.10
C ALA A 156 12.26 0.55 8.64
N ILE A 157 11.45 0.62 9.71
CA ILE A 157 11.10 1.90 10.36
C ILE A 157 12.35 2.56 10.96
N ALA A 158 13.17 1.79 11.68
CA ALA A 158 14.42 2.30 12.26
C ALA A 158 15.36 2.86 11.17
N ASN A 159 15.54 2.11 10.08
CA ASN A 159 16.35 2.52 8.92
C ASN A 159 15.78 3.78 8.23
N ALA A 160 14.46 3.94 8.20
CA ALA A 160 13.79 5.11 7.63
C ALA A 160 14.08 6.38 8.45
N VAL A 161 13.99 6.27 9.78
CA VAL A 161 14.28 7.38 10.71
C VAL A 161 15.76 7.75 10.68
N GLU A 162 16.66 6.77 10.68
CA GLU A 162 18.10 7.04 10.56
C GLU A 162 18.42 7.77 9.23
N THR A 163 17.80 7.33 8.14
CA THR A 163 17.93 7.97 6.83
C THR A 163 17.40 9.41 6.86
N ALA A 164 16.27 9.67 7.53
CA ALA A 164 15.72 11.01 7.69
C ALA A 164 16.70 11.92 8.45
N GLN A 165 17.24 11.44 9.57
CA GLN A 165 18.21 12.18 10.39
C GLN A 165 19.50 12.49 9.61
N ARG A 166 20.02 11.54 8.83
CA ARG A 166 21.20 11.76 7.98
C ARG A 166 20.94 12.84 6.92
N LYS A 167 19.82 12.76 6.20
CA LYS A 167 19.43 13.77 5.21
C LYS A 167 19.25 15.15 5.84
N ALA A 168 18.59 15.22 7.00
CA ALA A 168 18.38 16.48 7.70
C ALA A 168 19.69 17.13 8.15
N ARG A 169 20.67 16.34 8.64
CA ARG A 169 22.01 16.85 9.00
C ARG A 169 22.73 17.47 7.81
N ILE A 170 22.69 16.80 6.65
CA ILE A 170 23.31 17.29 5.41
C ILE A 170 22.67 18.62 4.99
N LEU A 171 21.33 18.71 5.01
CA LEU A 171 20.61 19.91 4.61
C LEU A 171 20.83 21.08 5.58
N ALA A 172 20.87 20.83 6.89
CA ALA A 172 21.17 21.86 7.88
C ALA A 172 22.59 22.42 7.67
N GLN A 173 23.59 21.54 7.52
CA GLN A 173 24.98 21.95 7.28
C GLN A 173 25.14 22.74 5.98
N ALA A 174 24.52 22.29 4.89
CA ALA A 174 24.55 22.99 3.61
C ALA A 174 23.86 24.38 3.67
N ALA A 175 22.88 24.55 4.55
CA ALA A 175 22.22 25.82 4.83
C ALA A 175 22.97 26.72 5.83
N GLY A 176 24.13 26.29 6.35
CA GLY A 176 24.87 27.03 7.38
C GLY A 176 24.14 27.10 8.72
N LYS A 177 23.32 26.09 9.04
CA LYS A 177 22.53 25.97 10.27
C LYS A 177 22.88 24.70 11.02
N GLN A 178 22.47 24.62 12.29
CA GLN A 178 22.56 23.40 13.08
C GLN A 178 21.23 22.64 13.03
N LEU A 179 21.28 21.31 13.01
CA LEU A 179 20.08 20.48 13.11
C LEU A 179 19.63 20.42 14.58
N GLY A 180 18.40 20.83 14.85
CA GLY A 180 17.75 20.71 16.15
C GLY A 180 17.00 19.38 16.32
N GLY A 181 16.21 19.31 17.40
CA GLY A 181 15.40 18.13 17.71
C GLY A 181 14.25 17.87 16.72
N VAL A 182 13.74 16.65 16.75
CA VAL A 182 12.51 16.26 16.04
C VAL A 182 11.31 16.93 16.70
N ILE A 183 10.45 17.55 15.88
CA ILE A 183 9.22 18.21 16.33
C ILE A 183 7.95 17.57 15.75
N GLY A 184 8.09 16.60 14.84
CA GLY A 184 6.98 15.80 14.33
C GLY A 184 7.47 14.59 13.53
N ILE A 185 6.73 13.49 13.62
CA ILE A 185 6.93 12.28 12.81
C ILE A 185 5.56 11.83 12.30
N GLU A 186 5.44 11.64 11.00
CA GLU A 186 4.33 10.95 10.37
C GLU A 186 4.86 9.65 9.76
N HIS A 187 4.24 8.52 10.10
CA HIS A 187 4.57 7.22 9.55
C HIS A 187 3.46 6.81 8.59
N THR A 188 3.84 6.42 7.38
CA THR A 188 2.92 5.84 6.41
C THR A 188 3.38 4.44 6.11
N SER A 189 2.65 3.46 6.63
CA SER A 189 2.91 2.07 6.30
C SER A 189 2.56 1.81 4.85
N THR A 190 3.49 1.23 4.08
CA THR A 190 3.19 0.78 2.72
C THR A 190 2.58 -0.61 2.79
N ARG A 191 1.40 -0.74 3.39
CA ARG A 191 0.63 -2.00 3.35
C ARG A 191 -0.13 -2.09 2.01
N GLY A 192 0.62 -2.24 0.93
CA GLY A 192 0.08 -2.53 -0.40
C GLY A 192 0.77 -3.77 -0.96
N PRO A 193 0.11 -4.57 -1.81
CA PRO A 193 0.77 -5.67 -2.50
C PRO A 193 2.01 -5.11 -3.20
N ILE A 194 3.17 -5.65 -2.84
CA ILE A 194 4.44 -5.28 -3.45
C ILE A 194 4.38 -5.79 -4.88
N TYR A 195 3.98 -4.90 -5.80
CA TYR A 195 4.22 -5.12 -7.22
C TYR A 195 5.73 -5.16 -7.39
N ARG A 196 6.27 -6.36 -7.67
CA ARG A 196 7.65 -6.51 -8.12
C ARG A 196 7.83 -5.54 -9.28
N GLU A 197 8.80 -4.63 -9.15
CA GLU A 197 9.26 -3.83 -10.27
C GLU A 197 9.79 -4.83 -11.30
N SER A 198 8.97 -5.08 -12.33
CA SER A 198 9.25 -6.08 -13.35
C SER A 198 10.43 -5.61 -14.19
N GLY A 199 11.59 -6.19 -13.91
CA GLY A 199 12.70 -6.29 -14.87
C GLY A 199 13.61 -5.07 -14.95
N ALA A 200 14.73 -5.12 -14.23
CA ALA A 200 16.06 -4.75 -14.76
C ALA A 200 17.11 -4.77 -13.64
N LEU A 201 17.40 -5.93 -13.03
CA LEU A 201 18.67 -6.18 -12.31
C LEU A 201 18.73 -7.63 -11.83
N ALA A 202 18.99 -8.56 -12.75
CA ALA A 202 19.54 -9.88 -12.44
C ALA A 202 20.24 -10.40 -13.69
N MET A 203 21.41 -9.86 -13.98
CA MET A 203 22.36 -10.51 -14.90
C MET A 203 23.21 -11.48 -14.10
N SER A 204 23.30 -12.69 -14.63
CA SER A 204 24.20 -13.79 -14.24
C SER A 204 23.76 -14.61 -13.02
N ALA A 205 22.96 -15.65 -13.29
CA ALA A 205 23.13 -16.93 -12.63
C ALA A 205 22.87 -18.03 -13.66
N THR A 206 23.79 -18.99 -13.67
CA THR A 206 23.82 -20.18 -14.52
C THR A 206 22.48 -20.90 -14.55
N ALA A 207 22.14 -21.44 -15.72
CA ALA A 207 21.04 -22.38 -15.90
C ALA A 207 21.34 -23.66 -15.10
N ASP A 208 20.98 -23.64 -13.83
CA ASP A 208 20.64 -24.82 -13.07
C ASP A 208 19.11 -24.97 -13.13
N ASP A 209 18.60 -26.18 -12.97
CA ASP A 209 17.19 -26.60 -13.07
C ASP A 209 16.28 -25.98 -11.97
N GLY A 210 16.69 -24.84 -11.41
CA GLY A 210 16.00 -24.12 -10.36
C GLY A 210 14.83 -23.31 -10.92
N GLY A 211 13.63 -23.82 -10.71
CA GLY A 211 12.38 -23.12 -11.01
C GLY A 211 12.32 -21.71 -10.41
N MET A 212 11.43 -20.87 -10.96
CA MET A 212 11.26 -19.46 -10.60
C MET A 212 11.03 -19.19 -9.09
N LEU A 213 10.75 -20.22 -8.29
CA LEU A 213 10.60 -20.17 -6.84
C LEU A 213 11.94 -19.97 -6.10
N GLN A 214 13.07 -20.42 -6.65
CA GLN A 214 14.39 -20.22 -6.03
C GLN A 214 14.81 -18.74 -5.99
N PHE A 215 14.24 -17.89 -6.84
CA PHE A 215 14.49 -16.44 -6.85
C PHE A 215 13.65 -15.66 -5.82
N GLN A 216 12.91 -16.35 -4.94
CA GLN A 216 11.95 -15.75 -4.00
C GLN A 216 12.23 -16.09 -2.53
N THR A 217 13.50 -16.30 -2.16
CA THR A 217 13.91 -16.59 -0.77
C THR A 217 13.80 -15.41 0.18
N THR A 218 13.47 -14.21 -0.32
CA THR A 218 13.57 -12.97 0.47
C THR A 218 12.44 -12.00 0.12
N ILE A 219 11.78 -11.50 1.16
CA ILE A 219 10.69 -10.54 1.10
C ILE A 219 11.24 -9.16 1.45
N PRO A 220 11.28 -8.20 0.51
CA PRO A 220 11.71 -6.84 0.81
C PRO A 220 10.61 -6.11 1.59
N VAL A 221 10.99 -5.43 2.67
CA VAL A 221 10.10 -4.59 3.46
C VAL A 221 10.51 -3.14 3.31
N ARG A 222 9.52 -2.26 3.11
CA ARG A 222 9.76 -0.84 2.85
C ARG A 222 8.80 0.03 3.64
N GLU A 223 9.36 0.91 4.45
CA GLU A 223 8.61 1.81 5.31
C GLU A 223 8.97 3.26 5.04
N ASN A 224 7.94 4.13 5.04
CA ASN A 224 8.09 5.55 4.73
C ASN A 224 7.78 6.38 5.96
N VAL A 225 8.68 7.33 6.26
CA VAL A 225 8.51 8.30 7.34
C VAL A 225 8.69 9.70 6.81
N ARG A 226 7.86 10.61 7.31
CA ARG A 226 8.05 12.05 7.20
C ARG A 226 8.46 12.57 8.56
N VAL A 227 9.65 13.14 8.65
CA VAL A 227 10.20 13.68 9.90
C VAL A 227 10.39 15.18 9.76
N ILE A 228 9.90 15.93 10.74
CA ILE A 228 10.05 17.37 10.84
C ILE A 228 11.06 17.67 11.94
N PHE A 229 12.14 18.35 11.56
CA PHE A 229 13.19 18.80 12.46
C PHE A 229 13.15 20.32 12.61
N ARG A 230 13.45 20.81 13.80
CA ARG A 230 13.72 22.23 14.02
C ARG A 230 15.13 22.56 13.51
N LEU A 231 15.32 23.76 12.96
CA LEU A 231 16.64 24.33 12.71
C LEU A 231 17.08 25.20 13.89
N ALA A 232 18.34 25.03 14.29
CA ALA A 232 19.02 25.88 15.25
C ALA A 232 19.99 26.83 14.52
N ASN A 233 20.20 28.01 15.11
CA ASN A 233 21.11 29.02 14.59
C ASN A 233 22.58 28.64 14.80
#